data_AF-A0A0V0YU09-F1
#
_entry.id   AF-A0A0V0YU09-F1
#
_cell.length_a   1.000
_cell.length_b   1.000
_cell.length_c   1.000
_cell.angle_alpha   90.00
_cell.angle_beta   90.00
_cell.angle_gamma   90.00
#
_symmetry.space_group_name_H-M   'P 1'
#
loop_
_entity.id
_entity.type
_entity.pdbx_description
1 polymer ?
#
loop_
_entity_poly.entity_id
_entity_poly.type
_entity_poly.pdbx_seq_one_letter_code
_entity_poly.pdbx_strand_id
1 'polypeptide(L)' 'MFSVDFAAKMCHFGLFHNMGQCCTAASRCYVQEEIYNEFVEKAVEFAKRKIIGDPFDPE' A
#
# COMPACT_ATOMS: atom_id res chain seq x y z
N MET A 1 10.92 -12.85 -4.87
CA MET A 1 9.48 -13.18 -4.87
C MET A 1 8.80 -12.79 -3.56
N PHE A 2 9.47 -12.83 -2.39
CA PHE A 2 8.86 -12.50 -1.08
C PHE A 2 9.67 -11.44 -0.30
N SER A 3 10.07 -10.32 -0.93
CA SER A 3 10.75 -9.24 -0.21
C SER A 3 9.75 -8.36 0.56
N VAL A 4 10.23 -7.67 1.60
CA VAL A 4 9.46 -6.67 2.35
C VAL A 4 8.95 -5.56 1.44
N ASP A 5 9.77 -5.10 0.49
CA ASP A 5 9.39 -4.11 -0.53
C ASP A 5 8.20 -4.57 -1.38
N PHE A 6 8.24 -5.82 -1.88
CA PHE A 6 7.14 -6.38 -2.66
C PHE A 6 5.86 -6.52 -1.81
N ALA A 7 6.00 -6.99 -0.56
CA ALA A 7 4.87 -7.09 0.37
C ALA A 7 4.23 -5.72 0.66
N ALA A 8 5.04 -4.70 0.94
CA ALA A 8 4.57 -3.33 1.20
C ALA A 8 3.87 -2.73 -0.03
N LYS A 9 4.41 -2.95 -1.25
CA LYS A 9 3.79 -2.55 -2.51
C LYS A 9 2.42 -3.21 -2.70
N MET A 10 2.32 -4.52 -2.45
CA MET A 10 1.05 -5.25 -2.59
C MET A 10 0.03 -4.85 -1.53
N CYS A 11 0.46 -4.60 -0.29
CA CYS A 11 -0.41 -4.07 0.75
C CYS A 11 -0.98 -2.69 0.37
N HIS A 12 -0.12 -1.79 -0.11
CA HIS A 12 -0.54 -0.47 -0.60
C HIS A 12 -1.57 -0.60 -1.72
N PHE A 13 -1.31 -1.44 -2.73
CA PHE A 13 -2.27 -1.68 -3.80
C PHE A 13 -3.59 -2.25 -3.26
N GLY A 14 -3.52 -3.31 -2.46
CA GLY A 14 -4.70 -4.00 -1.93
C GLY A 14 -5.60 -3.12 -1.06
N LEU A 15 -5.04 -2.13 -0.34
CA LEU A 15 -5.82 -1.21 0.48
C LEU A 15 -6.31 0.01 -0.31
N PHE A 16 -5.47 0.62 -1.15
CA PHE A 16 -5.77 1.92 -1.78
C PHE A 16 -6.28 1.83 -3.22
N HIS A 17 -6.40 0.62 -3.78
CA HIS A 17 -7.08 0.41 -5.05
C HIS A 17 -8.53 0.93 -4.98
N ASN A 18 -8.97 1.62 -6.04
CA ASN A 18 -10.29 2.27 -6.09
C ASN A 18 -10.60 3.15 -4.86
N MET A 19 -9.58 3.85 -4.34
CA MET A 19 -9.69 4.63 -3.10
C MET A 19 -10.17 3.81 -1.88
N GLY A 20 -9.84 2.52 -1.84
CA GLY A 20 -10.26 1.59 -0.79
C GLY A 20 -11.73 1.16 -0.87
N GLN A 21 -12.47 1.63 -1.87
CA GLN A 21 -13.85 1.23 -2.12
C GLN A 21 -13.89 -0.08 -2.90
N CYS A 22 -13.36 -1.14 -2.30
CA CYS A 22 -13.34 -2.49 -2.84
C CYS A 22 -13.74 -3.48 -1.74
N CYS A 23 -14.66 -4.41 -2.02
CA CYS A 23 -15.13 -5.38 -1.03
C CYS A 23 -14.00 -6.32 -0.54
N THR A 24 -12.95 -6.48 -1.35
CA THR A 24 -11.76 -7.27 -1.03
C THR A 24 -10.57 -6.40 -0.62
N ALA A 25 -10.81 -5.14 -0.24
CA ALA A 25 -9.75 -4.26 0.22
C ALA A 25 -8.99 -4.87 1.41
N ALA A 26 -7.67 -4.73 1.40
CA ALA A 26 -6.77 -5.20 2.45
C ALA A 26 -6.85 -4.30 3.70
N SER A 27 -8.04 -4.18 4.29
CA SER A 27 -8.39 -3.30 5.43
C SER A 27 -7.55 -3.52 6.68
N ARG A 28 -6.93 -4.70 6.82
CA ARG A 28 -6.02 -5.05 7.91
C ARG A 28 -4.76 -5.69 7.33
N CYS A 29 -3.60 -5.17 7.70
CA CYS A 29 -2.30 -5.74 7.36
C CYS A 29 -1.62 -6.23 8.64
N TYR A 30 -1.30 -7.53 8.69
CA TYR A 30 -0.56 -8.14 9.79
C TYR A 30 0.89 -8.33 9.35
N VAL A 31 1.82 -7.90 10.19
CA VAL A 31 3.25 -7.90 9.89
C VAL A 31 3.97 -8.59 11.04
N GLN A 32 4.89 -9.51 10.72
CA GLN A 32 5.66 -10.23 11.72
C GLN A 32 6.70 -9.29 12.37
N GLU A 33 6.93 -9.48 13.67
CA GLU A 33 7.66 -8.55 14.53
C GLU A 33 9.07 -8.17 14.01
N GLU A 34 9.84 -9.13 13.50
CA GLU A 34 11.22 -8.91 13.06
C GLU A 34 11.32 -8.01 11.82
N ILE A 35 10.26 -7.94 11.00
CA ILE A 35 10.21 -7.11 9.78
C ILE A 35 9.32 -5.87 9.92
N TYR A 36 8.74 -5.63 11.11
CA TYR A 36 7.71 -4.60 11.30
C TYR A 36 8.20 -3.20 10.87
N ASN A 37 9.35 -2.78 11.38
CA ASN A 37 9.87 -1.44 11.12
C ASN A 37 10.21 -1.23 9.64
N GLU A 38 10.93 -2.18 9.03
CA GLU A 38 11.28 -2.13 7.60
C GLU A 38 10.01 -2.08 6.72
N PHE A 39 9.01 -2.89 7.04
CA PHE A 39 7.74 -2.89 6.31
C PHE A 39 7.00 -1.57 6.45
N VAL A 40 6.90 -1.01 7.66
CA VAL A 40 6.23 0.27 7.91
C VAL A 40 6.90 1.41 7.16
N GLU A 41 8.23 1.46 7.15
CA GLU A 41 8.99 2.45 6.36
C GLU A 41 8.64 2.36 4.87
N LYS A 42 8.66 1.15 4.29
CA LYS A 42 8.29 0.93 2.88
C LYS A 42 6.82 1.26 2.60
N ALA A 43 5.91 0.87 3.49
CA ALA A 43 4.49 1.18 3.36
C ALA A 43 4.24 2.69 3.36
N VAL A 44 4.94 3.44 4.21
CA VAL A 44 4.89 4.91 4.25
C VAL A 44 5.46 5.52 2.97
N GLU A 45 6.59 4.99 2.45
CA GLU A 45 7.16 5.45 1.18
C GLU A 45 6.15 5.29 0.02
N PHE A 46 5.48 4.14 -0.10
CA PHE A 46 4.45 3.93 -1.12
C PHE A 46 3.23 4.83 -0.92
N ALA A 47 2.77 5.00 0.33
CA ALA A 47 1.66 5.90 0.65
C ALA A 47 1.94 7.35 0.24
N LYS A 48 3.15 7.86 0.53
CA LYS A 48 3.56 9.24 0.18
C LYS A 48 3.69 9.48 -1.33
N ARG A 49 3.95 8.43 -2.12
CA ARG A 49 4.07 8.52 -3.59
C ARG A 49 2.73 8.50 -4.31
N LYS A 50 1.64 8.16 -3.62
CA LYS A 50 0.30 8.10 -4.21
C LYS A 50 -0.16 9.51 -4.56
N ILE A 51 -0.39 9.75 -5.85
CA ILE A 51 -1.04 10.98 -6.33
C ILE A 51 -2.55 10.83 -6.13
N ILE A 52 -3.16 11.83 -5.51
CA ILE A 52 -4.61 11.95 -5.33
C ILE A 52 -5.04 13.20 -6.09
N GLY A 53 -5.97 13.04 -7.03
CA GLY A 53 -6.39 14.10 -7.92
C GLY A 53 -7.67 13.73 -8.67
N ASP A 54 -8.02 14.56 -9.66
CA ASP A 54 -9.15 14.29 -10.54
C ASP A 54 -8.84 13.08 -11.44
N PRO A 55 -9.68 12.03 -11.48
CA PRO A 55 -9.48 10.87 -12.35
C PRO A 55 -9.52 11.20 -13.86
N PHE A 56 -10.00 12.38 -14.24
CA PHE A 56 -9.98 12.89 -15.62
C PHE A 56 -8.88 13.93 -15.87
N ASP A 57 -8.04 14.23 -14.87
CA ASP A 57 -6.84 15.04 -15.06
C ASP A 57 -5.86 14.31 -15.98
N PRO A 58 -5.44 14.90 -17.11
CA PRO A 58 -4.47 14.28 -18.00
C PRO A 58 -3.03 14.25 -17.45
N GLU A 59 -2.73 14.98 -16.35
CA GLU A 59 -1.40 15.00 -15.71
C GLU A 59 -1.25 14.01 -14.53
#